data_AF-A0A0M9YGL4-F1
#
_entry.id   AF-A0A0M9YGL4-F1
#
_cell.length_a   1.000
_cell.length_b   1.000
_cell.length_c   1.000
_cell.angle_alpha   90.00
_cell.angle_beta   90.00
_cell.angle_gamma   90.00
#
_symmetry.space_group_name_H-M   'P 1'
#
loop_
_entity.id
_entity.type
_entity.pdbx_description
1 polymer ?
#
loop_
_entity_poly.entity_id
_entity_poly.type
_entity_poly.pdbx_seq_one_letter_code
_entity_poly.pdbx_strand_id
1 'polypeptide(L)'
;MNVAQLINNGIGPDEAGSISASWNAAYEGIREELTARVRTAKALGGDATRVKEIRRELGQLDRCAHRACTQSPPGFSAYAALRLIQESLLYLPLELQGDVHRLAALLADWARVERARTERAARLTEVYRRG
;
A
#
# COMPACT_ATOMS: atom_id res chain seq x y z
N MET A 1 1.13 -5.79 8.59
CA MET A 1 1.65 -4.40 8.70
C MET A 1 1.63 -3.93 10.15
N ASN A 2 2.73 -3.41 10.67
CA ASN A 2 2.89 -3.10 12.10
C ASN A 2 2.59 -1.61 12.42
N VAL A 3 1.75 -1.36 13.42
CA VAL A 3 1.38 -0.01 13.90
C VAL A 3 2.61 0.84 14.26
N ALA A 4 3.57 0.31 15.02
CA ALA A 4 4.77 1.03 15.43
C ALA A 4 5.62 1.43 14.21
N GLN A 5 5.69 0.58 13.18
CA GLN A 5 6.39 0.93 11.95
C GLN A 5 5.67 2.07 11.20
N LEU A 6 4.34 2.07 11.15
CA LEU A 6 3.56 3.16 10.53
C LEU A 6 3.76 4.48 11.28
N ILE A 7 3.77 4.45 12.62
CA ILE A 7 4.07 5.63 13.45
C ILE A 7 5.49 6.14 13.17
N ASN A 8 6.48 5.25 13.08
CA ASN A 8 7.85 5.64 12.71
C ASN A 8 7.95 6.25 11.31
N ASN A 9 6.97 6.00 10.43
CA ASN A 9 6.86 6.62 9.10
C ASN A 9 6.03 7.93 9.13
N GLY A 10 5.68 8.46 10.31
CA GLY A 10 5.02 9.76 10.45
C GLY A 10 3.49 9.73 10.36
N ILE A 11 2.88 8.54 10.45
CA ILE A 11 1.42 8.39 10.56
C ILE A 11 1.01 8.59 12.02
N GLY A 12 -0.10 9.27 12.27
CA GLY A 12 -0.61 9.47 13.62
C GLY A 12 -1.05 8.14 14.27
N PRO A 13 -0.99 8.00 15.61
CA PRO A 13 -1.23 6.72 16.28
C PRO A 13 -2.60 6.10 15.99
N ASP A 14 -3.68 6.88 16.06
CA ASP A 14 -5.05 6.42 15.83
C ASP A 14 -5.22 5.84 14.42
N GLU A 15 -4.53 6.46 13.47
CA GLU A 15 -4.74 6.15 12.07
C GLU A 15 -3.78 5.08 11.58
N ALA A 16 -2.59 5.01 12.16
CA ALA A 16 -1.72 3.85 12.09
C ALA A 16 -2.45 2.59 12.62
N GLY A 17 -3.19 2.72 13.72
CA GLY A 17 -4.06 1.66 14.24
C GLY A 17 -5.13 1.23 13.24
N SER A 18 -5.85 2.19 12.69
CA SER A 18 -6.93 1.95 11.70
C SER A 18 -6.42 1.30 10.42
N ILE A 19 -5.32 1.81 9.85
CA ILE A 19 -4.68 1.25 8.66
C ILE A 19 -4.16 -0.17 8.94
N SER A 20 -3.46 -0.38 10.05
CA SER A 20 -2.91 -1.69 10.41
C SER A 20 -4.01 -2.73 10.59
N ALA A 21 -5.10 -2.38 11.30
CA ALA A 21 -6.23 -3.26 11.49
C ALA A 21 -6.89 -3.65 10.15
N SER A 22 -7.22 -2.66 9.31
CA SER A 22 -7.84 -2.91 8.00
C SER A 22 -6.92 -3.69 7.06
N TRP A 23 -5.61 -3.41 7.08
CA TRP A 23 -4.63 -4.14 6.29
C TRP A 23 -4.56 -5.60 6.73
N ASN A 24 -4.37 -5.87 8.03
CA ASN A 24 -4.20 -7.22 8.53
C ASN A 24 -5.47 -8.08 8.35
N ALA A 25 -6.65 -7.47 8.38
CA ALA A 25 -7.91 -8.15 8.08
C ALA A 25 -8.00 -8.61 6.61
N ALA A 26 -7.51 -7.79 5.66
CA ALA A 26 -7.63 -8.08 4.23
C ALA A 26 -6.42 -8.83 3.65
N TYR A 27 -5.22 -8.62 4.20
CA TYR A 27 -3.96 -8.97 3.54
C TYR A 27 -3.79 -10.47 3.28
N GLU A 28 -4.12 -11.33 4.25
CA GLU A 28 -3.96 -12.78 4.03
C GLU A 28 -4.86 -13.27 2.90
N GLY A 29 -6.13 -12.83 2.86
CA GLY A 29 -7.05 -13.17 1.77
C GLY A 29 -6.57 -12.70 0.40
N ILE A 30 -6.04 -11.47 0.30
CA ILE A 30 -5.43 -10.96 -0.94
C ILE A 30 -4.25 -11.85 -1.34
N ARG A 31 -3.36 -12.17 -0.38
CA ARG A 31 -2.14 -12.93 -0.62
C ARG A 31 -2.42 -14.34 -1.11
N GLU A 32 -3.40 -15.01 -0.51
CA GLU A 32 -3.85 -16.34 -0.88
C GLU A 32 -4.43 -16.36 -2.30
N GLU A 33 -5.33 -15.43 -2.62
CA GLU A 33 -5.94 -15.33 -3.94
C GLU A 33 -4.91 -15.06 -5.04
N LEU A 34 -4.02 -14.07 -4.84
CA LEU A 34 -2.94 -13.81 -5.81
C LEU A 34 -2.02 -15.03 -5.98
N THR A 35 -1.80 -15.80 -4.91
CA THR A 35 -1.02 -17.05 -4.99
C THR A 35 -1.74 -18.12 -5.80
N ALA A 36 -3.04 -18.29 -5.59
CA ALA A 36 -3.88 -19.19 -6.37
C ALA A 36 -3.89 -18.79 -7.86
N ARG A 37 -4.06 -17.50 -8.18
CA ARG A 37 -4.01 -16.97 -9.55
C ARG A 37 -2.67 -17.24 -10.24
N VAL A 38 -1.55 -17.02 -9.55
CA VAL A 38 -0.21 -17.36 -10.08
C VAL A 38 -0.09 -18.85 -10.37
N ARG A 39 -0.61 -19.71 -9.49
CA ARG A 39 -0.58 -21.18 -9.69
C ARG A 39 -1.41 -21.58 -10.91
N THR A 40 -2.63 -21.06 -11.03
CA THR A 40 -3.55 -21.34 -12.15
C THR A 40 -2.97 -20.87 -13.48
N ALA A 41 -2.46 -19.64 -13.56
CA ALA A 41 -1.85 -19.12 -14.77
C ALA A 41 -0.67 -19.99 -15.25
N LYS A 42 0.20 -20.42 -14.32
CA LYS A 42 1.30 -21.34 -14.64
C LYS A 42 0.80 -22.70 -15.16
N ALA A 43 -0.22 -23.28 -14.52
CA ALA A 43 -0.77 -24.57 -14.92
C ALA A 43 -1.40 -24.55 -16.33
N LEU A 44 -1.96 -23.40 -16.72
CA LEU A 44 -2.58 -23.18 -18.02
C LEU A 44 -1.61 -22.63 -19.08
N GLY A 45 -0.33 -22.48 -18.77
CA GLY A 45 0.68 -21.93 -19.69
C GLY A 45 0.57 -20.42 -19.94
N GLY A 46 -0.17 -19.68 -19.11
CA GLY A 46 -0.33 -18.23 -19.20
C GLY A 46 0.76 -17.43 -18.50
N ASP A 47 0.82 -16.13 -18.78
CA ASP A 47 1.73 -15.20 -18.09
C ASP A 47 1.19 -14.77 -16.73
N ALA A 48 2.01 -14.95 -15.69
CA ALA A 48 1.71 -14.59 -14.30
C ALA A 48 2.65 -13.51 -13.76
N THR A 49 3.43 -12.85 -14.61
CA THR A 49 4.50 -11.92 -14.22
C THR A 49 3.97 -10.78 -13.37
N ARG A 50 2.94 -10.06 -13.84
CA ARG A 50 2.39 -8.93 -13.08
C ARG A 50 1.79 -9.35 -11.73
N VAL A 51 1.07 -10.47 -11.69
CA VAL A 51 0.48 -10.98 -10.43
C VAL A 51 1.57 -11.33 -9.40
N LYS A 52 2.70 -11.90 -9.85
CA LYS A 52 3.87 -12.15 -8.97
C LYS A 52 4.49 -10.85 -8.46
N GLU A 53 4.59 -9.82 -9.31
CA GLU A 53 5.12 -8.51 -8.92
C GLU A 53 4.23 -7.85 -7.89
N ILE A 54 2.91 -7.78 -8.11
CA ILE A 54 1.94 -7.25 -7.14
C ILE A 54 2.10 -7.96 -5.80
N ARG A 55 2.15 -9.30 -5.79
CA ARG A 55 2.35 -10.07 -4.55
C ARG A 55 3.67 -9.72 -3.85
N ARG A 56 4.75 -9.53 -4.61
CA ARG A 56 6.06 -9.13 -4.07
C ARG A 56 6.00 -7.73 -3.45
N GLU A 57 5.41 -6.77 -4.18
CA GLU A 57 5.26 -5.38 -3.75
C GLU A 57 4.36 -5.27 -2.50
N LEU A 58 3.25 -6.01 -2.45
CA LEU A 58 2.39 -6.12 -1.27
C LEU A 58 3.14 -6.68 -0.05
N GLY A 59 3.99 -7.70 -0.25
CA GLY A 59 4.83 -8.22 0.83
C GLY A 59 5.87 -7.20 1.33
N GLN A 60 6.36 -6.33 0.47
CA GLN A 60 7.25 -5.23 0.88
C GLN A 60 6.49 -4.15 1.67
N LEU A 61 5.27 -3.80 1.25
CA LEU A 61 4.39 -2.90 1.98
C LEU A 61 4.04 -3.44 3.37
N ASP A 62 3.73 -4.73 3.47
CA ASP A 62 3.39 -5.38 4.74
C ASP A 62 4.50 -5.24 5.79
N ARG A 63 5.76 -5.24 5.34
CA ARG A 63 6.96 -5.03 6.16
C ARG A 63 7.38 -3.57 6.28
N CYS A 64 6.60 -2.62 5.75
CA CYS A 64 6.93 -1.21 5.64
C CYS A 64 8.30 -0.95 4.95
N ALA A 65 8.68 -1.82 4.02
CA ALA A 65 9.96 -1.81 3.32
C ALA A 65 9.84 -1.43 1.83
N HIS A 66 8.64 -1.02 1.41
CA HIS A 66 8.39 -0.62 0.03
C HIS A 66 9.18 0.64 -0.32
N ARG A 67 9.62 0.73 -1.57
CA ARG A 67 10.35 1.89 -2.11
C ARG A 67 9.59 2.41 -3.32
N ALA A 68 9.22 3.68 -3.30
CA ALA A 68 8.55 4.32 -4.45
C ALA A 68 9.48 4.39 -5.67
N CYS A 69 10.77 4.67 -5.45
CA CYS A 69 11.83 4.49 -6.43
C CYS A 69 13.08 3.92 -5.78
N THR A 70 14.03 3.42 -6.57
CA THR A 70 15.29 2.81 -6.08
C THR A 70 16.09 3.74 -5.17
N GLN A 71 15.98 5.06 -5.39
CA GLN A 71 16.68 6.10 -4.65
C GLN A 71 15.91 6.61 -3.42
N SER A 72 14.63 6.28 -3.26
CA SER A 72 13.87 6.70 -2.07
C SER A 72 14.28 5.89 -0.84
N PRO A 73 14.28 6.50 0.36
CA PRO A 73 14.31 5.75 1.61
C PRO A 73 13.19 4.69 1.63
N PRO A 74 13.44 3.49 2.18
CA PRO A 74 12.38 2.52 2.38
C PRO A 74 11.40 3.06 3.42
N GLY A 75 10.12 2.84 3.21
CA GLY A 75 9.10 3.31 4.14
C GLY A 75 7.69 2.99 3.66
N PHE A 76 6.73 3.37 4.47
CA PHE A 76 5.33 3.30 4.07
C PHE A 76 4.98 4.53 3.21
N SER A 77 4.31 4.29 2.10
CA SER A 77 3.71 5.34 1.27
C SER A 77 2.25 5.00 1.05
N ALA A 78 1.34 5.89 1.47
CA ALA A 78 -0.09 5.66 1.34
C ALA A 78 -0.51 5.60 -0.12
N TYR A 79 0.12 6.40 -0.98
CA TYR A 79 -0.12 6.38 -2.42
C TYR A 79 0.32 5.05 -3.08
N ALA A 80 1.51 4.56 -2.75
CA ALA A 80 1.99 3.28 -3.28
C ALA A 80 1.12 2.11 -2.80
N ALA A 81 0.72 2.13 -1.53
CA ALA A 81 -0.21 1.17 -0.97
C ALA A 81 -1.57 1.23 -1.67
N LEU A 82 -2.15 2.41 -1.84
CA LEU A 82 -3.42 2.60 -2.54
C LEU A 82 -3.38 2.02 -3.95
N ARG A 83 -2.35 2.38 -4.74
CA ARG A 83 -2.21 1.88 -6.12
C ARG A 83 -2.20 0.35 -6.16
N LEU A 84 -1.43 -0.28 -5.27
CA LEU A 84 -1.30 -1.73 -5.23
C LEU A 84 -2.58 -2.43 -4.77
N ILE A 85 -3.31 -1.83 -3.83
CA ILE A 85 -4.62 -2.31 -3.40
C ILE A 85 -5.67 -2.16 -4.52
N GLN A 86 -5.66 -1.04 -5.24
CA GLN A 86 -6.56 -0.85 -6.38
C GLN A 86 -6.25 -1.83 -7.52
N GLU A 87 -4.99 -2.12 -7.76
CA GLU A 87 -4.58 -3.08 -8.78
C GLU A 87 -4.90 -4.52 -8.36
N SER A 88 -4.78 -4.85 -7.07
CA SER A 88 -5.10 -6.19 -6.59
C SER A 88 -6.58 -6.53 -6.76
N LEU A 89 -7.49 -5.55 -6.63
CA LEU A 89 -8.94 -5.72 -6.82
C LEU A 89 -9.29 -6.37 -8.16
N LEU A 90 -8.50 -6.17 -9.22
CA LEU A 90 -8.71 -6.78 -10.54
C LEU A 90 -8.66 -8.32 -10.52
N TYR A 91 -8.06 -8.89 -9.47
CA TYR A 91 -7.81 -10.32 -9.33
C TYR A 91 -8.62 -10.96 -8.22
N LEU A 92 -9.37 -10.18 -7.44
CA LEU A 92 -10.07 -10.65 -6.26
C LEU A 92 -11.51 -11.07 -6.57
N PRO A 93 -12.00 -12.15 -5.94
CA PRO A 93 -13.40 -12.53 -5.99
C PRO A 93 -14.24 -11.51 -5.20
N LEU A 94 -15.54 -11.42 -5.50
CA LEU A 94 -16.44 -10.37 -4.99
C LEU A 94 -16.50 -10.35 -3.45
N GLU A 95 -16.38 -11.52 -2.82
CA GLU A 95 -16.45 -11.70 -1.37
C GLU A 95 -15.32 -10.97 -0.63
N LEU A 96 -14.16 -10.81 -1.27
CA LEU A 96 -13.02 -10.09 -0.70
C LEU A 96 -13.03 -8.60 -1.04
N GLN A 97 -13.74 -8.19 -2.09
CA GLN A 97 -13.66 -6.81 -2.59
C GLN A 97 -14.19 -5.78 -1.58
N GLY A 98 -15.19 -6.12 -0.75
CA GLY A 98 -15.77 -5.20 0.22
C GLY A 98 -14.74 -4.64 1.21
N ASP A 99 -13.98 -5.51 1.87
CA ASP A 99 -12.95 -5.10 2.82
C ASP A 99 -11.77 -4.39 2.13
N VAL A 100 -11.42 -4.82 0.93
CA VAL A 100 -10.33 -4.22 0.14
C VAL A 100 -10.70 -2.82 -0.36
N HIS A 101 -11.97 -2.58 -0.71
CA HIS A 101 -12.46 -1.23 -1.01
C HIS A 101 -12.44 -0.30 0.21
N ARG A 102 -12.79 -0.79 1.40
CA ARG A 102 -12.67 -0.02 2.65
C ARG A 102 -11.21 0.34 2.95
N LEU A 103 -10.31 -0.63 2.79
CA LEU A 103 -8.87 -0.38 2.90
C LEU A 103 -8.40 0.66 1.87
N ALA A 104 -8.85 0.55 0.62
CA ALA A 104 -8.52 1.53 -0.42
C ALA A 104 -9.01 2.94 -0.06
N ALA A 105 -10.23 3.08 0.47
CA ALA A 105 -10.76 4.37 0.91
C ALA A 105 -9.89 4.98 2.03
N LEU A 106 -9.54 4.18 3.05
CA LEU A 106 -8.65 4.61 4.13
C LEU A 106 -7.29 5.08 3.58
N LEU A 107 -6.69 4.30 2.69
CA LEU A 107 -5.40 4.65 2.07
C LEU A 107 -5.49 5.91 1.18
N ALA A 108 -6.62 6.13 0.52
CA ALA A 108 -6.85 7.34 -0.27
C ALA A 108 -6.95 8.59 0.59
N ASP A 109 -7.67 8.52 1.70
CA ASP A 109 -7.73 9.62 2.68
C ASP A 109 -6.32 9.95 3.21
N TRP A 110 -5.53 8.92 3.50
CA TRP A 110 -4.14 9.08 3.93
C TRP A 110 -3.22 9.65 2.86
N ALA A 111 -3.32 9.18 1.63
CA ALA A 111 -2.52 9.70 0.52
C ALA A 111 -2.79 11.20 0.30
N ARG A 112 -4.04 11.65 0.50
CA ARG A 112 -4.40 13.07 0.45
C ARG A 112 -3.71 13.88 1.57
N VAL A 113 -3.72 13.37 2.80
CA VAL A 113 -3.07 14.02 3.95
C VAL A 113 -1.56 14.08 3.75
N GLU A 114 -0.93 12.97 3.33
CA GLU A 114 0.50 12.87 3.05
C GLU A 114 0.92 13.90 1.99
N ARG A 115 0.19 13.98 0.87
CA ARG A 115 0.44 14.96 -0.19
C ARG A 115 0.36 16.40 0.34
N ALA A 116 -0.67 16.73 1.11
CA ALA A 116 -0.84 18.06 1.68
C ALA A 116 0.31 18.45 2.63
N ARG A 117 0.84 17.49 3.41
CA ARG A 117 2.01 17.70 4.27
C ARG A 117 3.27 17.97 3.45
N THR A 118 3.53 17.18 2.42
CA THR A 118 4.69 17.35 1.53
C THR A 118 4.64 18.70 0.80
N GLU A 119 3.48 19.11 0.30
CA GLU A 119 3.30 20.42 -0.36
C GLU A 119 3.48 21.60 0.60
N ARG A 120 3.10 21.46 1.88
CA ARG A 120 3.36 22.47 2.91
C ARG A 120 4.84 22.56 3.24
N ALA A 121 5.51 21.42 3.43
CA ALA A 121 6.94 21.36 3.71
C ALA A 121 7.76 21.99 2.57
N ALA A 122 7.46 21.64 1.32
CA ALA A 122 8.13 22.20 0.14
C ALA A 122 7.97 23.73 0.06
N ARG A 123 6.78 24.27 0.36
CA ARG A 123 6.54 25.72 0.41
C ARG A 123 7.37 26.41 1.50
N LEU A 124 7.45 25.82 2.69
CA LEU A 124 8.26 26.36 3.78
C LEU A 124 9.74 26.39 3.42
N THR A 125 10.27 25.30 2.85
CA THR A 125 11.68 25.25 2.39
C THR A 125 11.97 26.32 1.35
N GLU A 126 11.05 26.59 0.42
CA GLU A 126 11.24 27.62 -0.59
C GLU A 126 11.21 29.04 0.01
N VAL A 127 10.36 29.30 1.01
CA VAL A 127 10.38 30.57 1.75
C VAL A 127 11.71 30.77 2.48
N TYR A 128 12.21 29.75 3.17
CA TYR A 128 13.51 29.81 3.87
C TYR A 128 14.72 29.91 2.93
N ARG A 129 14.59 29.49 1.67
CA ARG A 129 15.67 29.64 0.66
C ARG A 129 15.74 31.05 0.07
N ARG A 130 14.62 31.79 0.10
CA ARG A 130 14.48 33.12 -0.52
C ARG A 130 14.61 34.30 0.45
N GLY A 131 14.56 34.05 1.76
CA GLY A 131 14.81 35.04 2.82
C GLY A 131 16.23 34.93 3.35
#